data_AF-A0A081KB94-F1
#
_entry.id   AF-A0A081KB94-F1
#
_cell.length_a   1.000
_cell.length_b   1.000
_cell.length_c   1.000
_cell.angle_alpha   90.00
_cell.angle_beta   90.00
_cell.angle_gamma   90.00
#
_symmetry.space_group_name_H-M   'P 1'
#
loop_
_entity.id
_entity.type
_entity.pdbx_description
1 polymer ?
#
loop_
_entity_poly.entity_id
_entity_poly.type
_entity_poly.pdbx_seq_one_letter_code
_entity_poly.pdbx_strand_id
1 'polypeptide(L)'
;MNHLNRYKVAENGFTTVPSETGLIFCHPKKGKVLDLTDSGFQVVGMCVDTLRQIFKGRMDLDFLTDIQHSIELNEKQMTFLGYEWLVAKSSKSSGYQYRLQNNDLGLILLFKMFHAKAESESSHLKIECSPWYLDNHSPEAIDTFLRTIAERILRVPVSHYPAIHLAVDLQGWEPEHDLADKVACRSRRVAQYNGFENIEFNFSYISCVYDRCQSFKFGPATSVQMAIYDKTIQSKDADKLDYIQNKWKKYAGKQGRVYDADRDVFRVELRYHHSVVEQFALGSYDSNGVIGLNMKSYAEVCNHLHGLWQ
;
A
#
# COMPACT_ATOMS: atom_id res chain seq x y z
N MET A 1 14.23 10.84 -16.93
CA MET A 1 15.33 9.90 -16.58
C MET A 1 15.73 9.17 -17.85
N ASN A 2 17.03 8.90 -18.09
CA ASN A 2 17.39 8.03 -19.21
C ASN A 2 17.01 6.60 -18.83
N HIS A 3 16.00 6.03 -19.49
CA HIS A 3 15.59 4.65 -19.28
C HIS A 3 16.75 3.69 -19.59
N LEU A 4 16.83 2.57 -18.86
CA LEU A 4 17.77 1.50 -19.21
C LEU A 4 17.36 0.91 -20.56
N ASN A 5 18.34 0.67 -21.44
CA ASN A 5 18.08 -0.01 -22.70
C ASN A 5 17.82 -1.49 -22.40
N ARG A 6 16.74 -2.04 -22.95
CA ARG A 6 16.31 -3.41 -22.67
C ARG A 6 16.47 -4.29 -23.90
N TYR A 7 16.99 -5.50 -23.69
CA TYR A 7 17.24 -6.47 -24.75
C TYR A 7 16.76 -7.87 -24.35
N LYS A 8 16.44 -8.69 -25.36
CA LYS A 8 16.24 -10.14 -25.23
C LYS A 8 17.26 -10.89 -26.09
N VAL A 9 17.56 -12.12 -25.73
CA VAL A 9 18.32 -13.03 -26.61
C VAL A 9 17.45 -13.36 -27.83
N ALA A 10 18.02 -13.24 -29.02
CA ALA A 10 17.36 -13.59 -30.27
C ALA A 10 17.24 -15.12 -30.42
N GLU A 11 16.39 -15.58 -31.34
CA GLU A 11 16.16 -17.01 -31.57
C GLU A 11 17.42 -17.78 -31.98
N ASN A 12 18.42 -17.09 -32.54
CA ASN A 12 19.70 -17.68 -32.86
C ASN A 12 20.58 -17.98 -31.63
N GLY A 13 20.22 -17.50 -30.44
CA GLY A 13 20.97 -17.72 -29.19
C GLY A 13 22.27 -16.93 -29.04
N PHE A 14 22.72 -16.20 -30.08
CA PHE A 14 24.03 -15.54 -30.10
C PHE A 14 23.96 -14.01 -30.16
N THR A 15 22.80 -13.46 -30.53
CA THR A 15 22.62 -12.00 -30.64
C THR A 15 21.54 -11.51 -29.68
N THR A 16 21.65 -10.26 -29.23
CA THR A 16 20.60 -9.59 -28.47
C THR A 16 19.86 -8.60 -29.36
N VAL A 17 18.55 -8.49 -29.16
CA VAL A 17 17.69 -7.55 -29.89
C VAL A 17 16.95 -6.65 -28.90
N PRO A 18 16.76 -5.35 -29.20
CA PRO A 18 15.97 -4.45 -28.37
C PRO A 18 14.57 -5.03 -28.12
N SER A 19 14.11 -4.96 -26.88
CA SER A 19 12.81 -5.50 -26.49
C SER A 19 12.26 -4.83 -25.24
N GLU A 20 10.99 -4.41 -25.30
CA GLU A 20 10.26 -3.85 -24.16
C GLU A 20 9.99 -4.87 -23.04
N THR A 21 10.13 -6.17 -23.33
CA THR A 21 9.98 -7.26 -22.35
C THR A 21 11.30 -7.93 -22.01
N GLY A 22 12.40 -7.46 -22.61
CA GLY A 22 13.74 -7.97 -22.40
C GLY A 22 14.20 -7.91 -20.93
N LEU A 23 14.96 -8.92 -20.51
CA LEU A 23 15.52 -9.06 -19.17
C LEU A 23 17.01 -8.71 -19.10
N ILE A 24 17.60 -8.30 -20.22
CA ILE A 24 18.95 -7.76 -20.28
C ILE A 24 18.85 -6.25 -20.24
N PHE A 25 19.34 -5.64 -19.17
CA PHE A 25 19.31 -4.20 -18.93
C PHE A 25 20.70 -3.62 -19.11
N CYS A 26 20.84 -2.66 -20.02
CA CYS A 26 22.11 -1.97 -20.27
C CYS A 26 22.00 -0.49 -19.90
N HIS A 27 22.91 -0.02 -19.05
CA HIS A 27 22.98 1.37 -18.68
C HIS A 27 23.55 2.21 -19.83
N PRO A 28 22.78 3.16 -20.41
CA PRO A 28 23.13 3.81 -21.67
C PRO A 28 24.44 4.60 -21.63
N LYS A 29 24.81 5.15 -20.47
CA LYS A 29 26.07 5.92 -20.29
C LYS A 29 27.24 5.16 -19.65
N LYS A 30 26.97 4.12 -18.86
CA LYS A 30 27.98 3.46 -18.03
C LYS A 30 28.39 2.09 -18.58
N GLY A 31 27.64 1.55 -19.57
CA GLY A 31 27.88 0.23 -20.14
C GLY A 31 27.68 -0.93 -19.16
N LYS A 32 27.19 -0.68 -17.93
CA LYS A 32 26.85 -1.75 -16.98
C LYS A 32 25.68 -2.56 -17.54
N VAL A 33 25.86 -3.87 -17.62
CA VAL A 33 24.85 -4.83 -18.06
C VAL A 33 24.39 -5.61 -16.84
N LEU A 34 23.07 -5.71 -16.66
CA LEU A 34 22.42 -6.64 -15.75
C LEU A 34 21.63 -7.63 -16.59
N ASP A 35 21.93 -8.91 -16.47
CA ASP A 35 21.24 -9.98 -17.17
C ASP A 35 20.45 -10.82 -16.16
N LEU A 36 19.12 -10.87 -16.33
CA LEU A 36 18.20 -11.64 -15.49
C LEU A 36 17.55 -12.81 -16.24
N THR A 37 18.07 -13.18 -17.41
CA THR A 37 17.48 -14.25 -18.24
C THR A 37 17.48 -15.61 -17.56
N ASP A 38 18.60 -15.99 -16.92
CA ASP A 38 18.75 -17.28 -16.26
C ASP A 38 18.33 -17.29 -14.77
N SER A 39 17.98 -16.13 -14.19
CA SER A 39 17.55 -16.08 -12.78
C SER A 39 16.12 -16.57 -12.57
N GLY A 40 15.38 -16.78 -13.67
CA GLY A 40 13.93 -16.99 -13.66
C GLY A 40 13.17 -15.76 -13.16
N PHE A 41 13.72 -14.57 -13.41
CA PHE A 41 13.09 -13.31 -13.00
C PHE A 41 11.73 -13.10 -13.65
N GLN A 42 10.73 -12.84 -12.83
CA GLN A 42 9.43 -12.44 -13.30
C GLN A 42 8.68 -11.58 -12.29
N VAL A 43 7.88 -10.66 -12.82
CA VAL A 43 6.84 -9.97 -12.06
C VAL A 43 5.65 -10.92 -11.94
N VAL A 44 5.31 -11.29 -10.71
CA VAL A 44 4.18 -12.19 -10.40
C VAL A 44 3.03 -11.44 -9.75
N GLY A 45 3.16 -10.14 -9.50
CA GLY A 45 2.07 -9.32 -8.98
C GLY A 45 2.33 -7.84 -9.13
N MET A 46 1.27 -7.09 -9.40
CA MET A 46 1.22 -5.64 -9.28
C MET A 46 -0.13 -5.25 -8.69
N CYS A 47 -0.15 -4.49 -7.61
CA CYS A 47 -1.41 -4.07 -6.99
C CYS A 47 -1.30 -2.78 -6.18
N VAL A 48 -2.45 -2.19 -5.88
CA VAL A 48 -2.59 -1.30 -4.73
C VAL A 48 -2.72 -2.21 -3.51
N ASP A 49 -1.73 -2.15 -2.62
CA ASP A 49 -1.70 -2.99 -1.43
C ASP A 49 -2.59 -2.42 -0.32
N THR A 50 -2.52 -1.11 -0.09
CA THR A 50 -3.28 -0.46 0.99
C THR A 50 -3.78 0.89 0.52
N LEU A 51 -5.03 1.21 0.88
CA LEU A 51 -5.62 2.54 0.76
C LEU A 51 -5.96 3.04 2.16
N ARG A 52 -5.56 4.29 2.47
CA ARG A 52 -6.03 4.99 3.67
C ARG A 52 -6.74 6.27 3.26
N GLN A 53 -8.06 6.20 3.17
CA GLN A 53 -8.90 7.34 2.85
C GLN A 53 -9.09 8.23 4.07
N ILE A 54 -8.91 9.54 3.90
CA ILE A 54 -9.16 10.53 4.97
C ILE A 54 -10.43 11.31 4.64
N PHE A 55 -11.26 11.53 5.66
CA PHE A 55 -12.41 12.42 5.59
C PHE A 55 -12.27 13.52 6.64
N LYS A 56 -12.49 14.76 6.19
CA LYS A 56 -12.61 15.94 7.03
C LYS A 56 -14.09 16.19 7.34
N GLY A 57 -14.37 16.71 8.52
CA GLY A 57 -15.73 17.05 8.95
C GLY A 57 -15.76 17.27 10.46
N ARG A 58 -16.96 17.40 11.02
CA ARG A 58 -17.19 17.39 12.47
C ARG A 58 -17.68 15.99 12.85
N MET A 59 -17.34 15.50 14.04
CA MET A 59 -17.91 14.22 14.51
C MET A 59 -19.42 14.35 14.62
N ASP A 60 -20.15 13.28 14.27
CA ASP A 60 -21.50 13.13 14.78
C ASP A 60 -21.44 12.75 16.26
N LEU A 61 -22.05 13.58 17.11
CA LEU A 61 -21.94 13.44 18.55
C LEU A 61 -22.75 12.26 19.07
N ASP A 62 -23.89 11.96 18.44
CA ASP A 62 -24.73 10.84 18.83
C ASP A 62 -23.98 9.52 18.59
N PHE A 63 -23.40 9.35 17.39
CA PHE A 63 -22.51 8.22 17.10
C PHE A 63 -21.32 8.15 18.07
N LEU A 64 -20.69 9.27 18.39
CA LEU A 64 -19.56 9.29 19.33
C LEU A 64 -19.98 8.84 20.73
N THR A 65 -21.15 9.28 21.21
CA THR A 65 -21.71 8.87 22.49
C THR A 65 -22.01 7.37 22.51
N ASP A 66 -22.59 6.82 21.45
CA ASP A 66 -22.84 5.37 21.33
C ASP A 66 -21.54 4.57 21.44
N ILE A 67 -20.48 5.00 20.75
CA ILE A 67 -19.15 4.36 20.83
C ILE A 67 -18.57 4.43 22.25
N GLN A 68 -18.67 5.58 22.90
CA GLN A 68 -18.17 5.75 24.27
C GLN A 68 -18.91 4.85 25.24
N HIS A 69 -20.24 4.78 25.12
CA HIS A 69 -21.08 3.93 25.95
C HIS A 69 -20.75 2.44 25.75
N SER A 70 -20.63 2.00 24.49
CA SER A 70 -20.24 0.63 24.13
C SER A 70 -18.91 0.23 24.79
N ILE A 71 -17.91 1.13 24.76
CA ILE A 71 -16.62 0.91 25.40
C ILE A 71 -16.72 0.89 26.93
N GLU A 72 -17.52 1.78 27.53
CA GLU A 72 -17.75 1.81 28.98
C GLU A 72 -18.42 0.53 29.50
N LEU A 73 -19.32 -0.04 28.69
CA LEU A 73 -19.96 -1.33 28.95
C LEU A 73 -19.06 -2.54 28.67
N ASN A 74 -17.82 -2.32 28.20
CA ASN A 74 -16.89 -3.37 27.76
C ASN A 74 -17.46 -4.28 26.65
N GLU A 75 -18.31 -3.72 25.78
CA GLU A 75 -18.71 -4.42 24.57
C GLU A 75 -17.49 -4.62 23.67
N LYS A 76 -17.33 -5.84 23.16
CA LYS A 76 -16.24 -6.17 22.25
C LYS A 76 -16.61 -5.95 20.79
N GLN A 77 -17.90 -5.96 20.50
CA GLN A 77 -18.48 -5.91 19.17
C GLN A 77 -19.70 -5.01 19.17
N MET A 78 -19.95 -4.36 18.03
CA MET A 78 -21.17 -3.60 17.78
C MET A 78 -21.62 -3.77 16.33
N THR A 79 -22.93 -3.71 16.11
CA THR A 79 -23.50 -3.66 14.77
C THR A 79 -23.40 -2.24 14.21
N PHE A 80 -22.73 -2.07 13.07
CA PHE A 80 -22.67 -0.79 12.34
C PHE A 80 -22.81 -1.05 10.84
N LEU A 81 -23.75 -0.35 10.21
CA LEU A 81 -24.14 -0.53 8.80
C LEU A 81 -24.48 -1.99 8.43
N GLY A 82 -25.08 -2.73 9.36
CA GLY A 82 -25.48 -4.13 9.16
C GLY A 82 -24.34 -5.15 9.27
N TYR A 83 -23.15 -4.72 9.69
CA TYR A 83 -22.00 -5.59 9.93
C TYR A 83 -21.59 -5.55 11.40
N GLU A 84 -20.98 -6.62 11.89
CA GLU A 84 -20.38 -6.66 13.21
C GLU A 84 -18.95 -6.09 13.17
N TRP A 85 -18.66 -5.14 14.06
CA TRP A 85 -17.36 -4.49 14.15
C TRP A 85 -16.76 -4.68 15.53
N LEU A 86 -15.48 -5.02 15.58
CA LEU A 86 -14.71 -4.96 16.82
C LEU A 86 -14.51 -3.49 17.22
N VAL A 87 -14.98 -3.12 18.40
CA VAL A 87 -14.87 -1.77 18.95
C VAL A 87 -13.75 -1.71 19.98
N ALA A 88 -12.91 -0.67 19.90
CA ALA A 88 -11.86 -0.46 20.88
C ALA A 88 -11.38 0.99 20.93
N LYS A 89 -10.72 1.36 22.04
CA LYS A 89 -9.87 2.54 22.08
C LYS A 89 -8.62 2.32 21.25
N SER A 90 -8.16 3.39 20.63
CA SER A 90 -6.93 3.44 19.85
C SER A 90 -5.81 4.12 20.63
N SER A 91 -4.57 3.77 20.30
CA SER A 91 -3.38 4.39 20.89
C SER A 91 -3.14 5.78 20.30
N LYS A 92 -2.43 6.64 21.04
CA LYS A 92 -2.01 7.97 20.56
C LYS A 92 -1.16 7.91 19.28
N SER A 93 -0.42 6.82 19.05
CA SER A 93 0.38 6.64 17.84
C SER A 93 -0.45 6.55 16.56
N SER A 94 -1.72 6.12 16.66
CA SER A 94 -2.64 6.11 15.52
C SER A 94 -3.10 7.51 15.09
N GLY A 95 -3.06 8.48 16.01
CA GLY A 95 -3.64 9.83 15.87
C GLY A 95 -5.14 9.93 16.23
N TYR A 96 -5.82 8.81 16.45
CA TYR A 96 -7.27 8.73 16.68
C TYR A 96 -7.61 8.04 18.01
N GLN A 97 -8.71 8.43 18.64
CA GLN A 97 -9.10 7.94 19.97
C GLN A 97 -9.79 6.58 19.93
N TYR A 98 -10.52 6.28 18.86
CA TYR A 98 -11.33 5.08 18.74
C TYR A 98 -11.05 4.34 17.44
N ARG A 99 -11.37 3.05 17.41
CA ARG A 99 -11.40 2.22 16.21
C ARG A 99 -12.61 1.32 16.14
N LEU A 100 -13.08 1.11 14.91
CA LEU A 100 -13.91 -0.02 14.52
C LEU A 100 -13.12 -0.87 13.52
N GLN A 101 -13.04 -2.17 13.76
CA GLN A 101 -12.30 -3.10 12.90
C GLN A 101 -13.19 -4.26 12.48
N ASN A 102 -13.27 -4.49 11.18
CA ASN A 102 -13.94 -5.66 10.61
C ASN A 102 -12.93 -6.40 9.74
N ASN A 103 -12.49 -7.57 10.23
CA ASN A 103 -11.47 -8.39 9.55
C ASN A 103 -12.02 -9.09 8.31
N ASP A 104 -13.31 -9.44 8.32
CA ASP A 104 -13.97 -10.14 7.23
C ASP A 104 -14.17 -9.21 6.03
N LEU A 105 -14.54 -7.95 6.29
CA LEU A 105 -14.55 -6.87 5.29
C LEU A 105 -13.14 -6.36 4.98
N GLY A 106 -12.14 -6.63 5.82
CA GLY A 106 -10.80 -6.09 5.65
C GLY A 106 -10.73 -4.56 5.74
N LEU A 107 -11.51 -3.96 6.66
CA LEU A 107 -11.58 -2.52 6.91
C LEU A 107 -11.26 -2.16 8.36
N ILE A 108 -10.57 -1.03 8.54
CA ILE A 108 -10.38 -0.39 9.85
C ILE A 108 -10.81 1.07 9.77
N LEU A 109 -11.73 1.48 10.64
CA LEU A 109 -12.17 2.85 10.82
C LEU A 109 -11.45 3.42 12.04
N LEU A 110 -10.71 4.50 11.85
CA LEU A 110 -10.06 5.25 12.92
C LEU A 110 -10.70 6.63 12.98
N PHE A 111 -11.28 6.98 14.12
CA PHE A 111 -12.06 8.20 14.23
C PHE A 111 -11.89 8.92 15.57
N LYS A 112 -12.31 10.18 15.57
CA LYS A 112 -12.06 11.18 16.61
C LYS A 112 -10.56 11.42 16.83
N MET A 113 -10.00 12.43 16.16
CA MET A 113 -8.60 12.82 16.34
C MET A 113 -8.29 13.24 17.78
N PHE A 114 -7.11 12.86 18.30
CA PHE A 114 -6.67 13.22 19.65
C PHE A 114 -6.48 14.74 19.84
N HIS A 115 -6.01 15.42 18.80
CA HIS A 115 -5.61 16.83 18.86
C HIS A 115 -6.70 17.80 18.38
N ALA A 116 -7.93 17.32 18.16
CA ALA A 116 -9.06 18.16 17.75
C ALA A 116 -10.29 17.85 18.60
N LYS A 117 -11.09 18.88 18.89
CA LYS A 117 -12.39 18.72 19.57
C LYS A 117 -13.37 18.02 18.63
N ALA A 118 -14.36 17.29 19.15
CA ALA A 118 -15.28 16.52 18.31
C ALA A 118 -16.10 17.43 17.37
N GLU A 119 -16.42 18.62 17.87
CA GLU A 119 -17.27 19.62 17.25
C GLU A 119 -16.52 20.51 16.26
N SER A 120 -15.18 20.50 16.29
CA SER A 120 -14.36 21.27 15.35
C SER A 120 -14.20 20.53 14.03
N GLU A 121 -14.08 21.27 12.93
CA GLU A 121 -13.71 20.68 11.65
C GLU A 121 -12.26 20.20 11.68
N SER A 122 -12.06 18.90 11.45
CA SER A 122 -10.74 18.29 11.36
C SER A 122 -10.80 17.01 10.55
N SER A 123 -9.66 16.36 10.34
CA SER A 123 -9.55 15.03 9.71
C SER A 123 -9.99 13.95 10.69
N HIS A 124 -11.27 13.98 11.09
CA HIS A 124 -11.80 13.18 12.18
C HIS A 124 -11.98 11.70 11.84
N LEU A 125 -11.91 11.31 10.57
CA LEU A 125 -12.06 9.93 10.13
C LEU A 125 -10.97 9.54 9.14
N LYS A 126 -10.35 8.38 9.38
CA LYS A 126 -9.48 7.68 8.47
C LYS A 126 -9.99 6.25 8.31
N ILE A 127 -10.17 5.81 7.08
CA ILE A 127 -10.58 4.44 6.75
C ILE A 127 -9.43 3.74 6.04
N GLU A 128 -8.94 2.65 6.63
CA GLU A 128 -7.89 1.80 6.05
C GLU A 128 -8.51 0.59 5.38
N CYS A 129 -8.18 0.38 4.11
CA CYS A 129 -8.66 -0.73 3.30
C CYS A 129 -7.52 -1.69 3.02
N SER A 130 -7.75 -2.97 3.31
CA SER A 130 -6.81 -4.06 3.03
C SER A 130 -6.72 -4.40 1.54
N PRO A 131 -5.64 -5.09 1.09
CA PRO A 131 -5.54 -5.52 -0.30
C PRO A 131 -6.71 -6.42 -0.72
N TRP A 132 -7.19 -7.26 0.19
CA TRP A 132 -8.35 -8.13 -0.05
C TRP A 132 -9.61 -7.31 -0.38
N TYR A 133 -9.87 -6.24 0.37
CA TYR A 133 -11.04 -5.40 0.12
C TYR A 133 -10.94 -4.71 -1.25
N LEU A 134 -9.75 -4.19 -1.56
CA LEU A 134 -9.48 -3.50 -2.83
C LEU A 134 -9.55 -4.44 -4.04
N ASP A 135 -9.07 -5.68 -3.92
CA ASP A 135 -9.07 -6.66 -5.01
C ASP A 135 -10.48 -7.16 -5.38
N ASN A 136 -11.44 -7.09 -4.45
CA ASN A 136 -12.79 -7.67 -4.62
C ASN A 136 -13.87 -6.64 -5.00
N HIS A 137 -13.55 -5.36 -5.11
CA HIS A 137 -14.51 -4.30 -5.39
C HIS A 137 -14.00 -3.35 -6.47
N SER A 138 -14.92 -2.75 -7.24
CA SER A 138 -14.54 -1.68 -8.16
C SER A 138 -14.17 -0.41 -7.39
N PRO A 139 -13.31 0.45 -7.94
CA PRO A 139 -12.95 1.72 -7.27
C PRO A 139 -14.16 2.59 -6.90
N GLU A 140 -15.20 2.62 -7.74
CA GLU A 140 -16.42 3.39 -7.51
C GLU A 140 -17.28 2.80 -6.39
N ALA A 141 -17.36 1.47 -6.30
CA ALA A 141 -18.04 0.78 -5.22
C ALA A 141 -17.34 1.02 -3.88
N ILE A 142 -16.00 1.00 -3.89
CA ILE A 142 -15.18 1.36 -2.73
C ILE A 142 -15.49 2.79 -2.30
N ASP A 143 -15.37 3.76 -3.20
CA ASP A 143 -15.62 5.17 -2.88
C ASP A 143 -17.03 5.42 -2.34
N THR A 144 -18.03 4.75 -2.92
CA THR A 144 -19.43 4.83 -2.46
C THR A 144 -19.56 4.31 -1.03
N PHE A 145 -19.02 3.13 -0.73
CA PHE A 145 -19.13 2.55 0.61
C PHE A 145 -18.35 3.36 1.65
N LEU A 146 -17.14 3.83 1.32
CA LEU A 146 -16.36 4.69 2.19
C LEU A 146 -17.09 6.02 2.46
N ARG A 147 -17.80 6.57 1.47
CA ARG A 147 -18.65 7.75 1.65
C ARG A 147 -19.82 7.46 2.59
N THR A 148 -20.52 6.34 2.43
CA THR A 148 -21.61 5.94 3.33
C THR A 148 -21.13 5.80 4.77
N ILE A 149 -19.96 5.21 5.00
CA ILE A 149 -19.34 5.16 6.35
C ILE A 149 -19.09 6.57 6.87
N ALA A 150 -18.49 7.44 6.05
CA ALA A 150 -18.17 8.80 6.46
C ALA A 150 -19.41 9.62 6.83
N GLU A 151 -20.51 9.45 6.10
CA GLU A 151 -21.79 10.14 6.36
C GLU A 151 -22.49 9.66 7.63
N ARG A 152 -22.16 8.48 8.14
CA ARG A 152 -22.66 7.97 9.43
C ARG A 152 -21.81 8.38 10.63
N ILE A 153 -20.54 8.68 10.42
CA ILE A 153 -19.59 9.01 11.50
C ILE A 153 -19.39 10.52 11.64
N LEU A 154 -19.49 11.26 10.53
CA LEU A 154 -19.22 12.69 10.47
C LEU A 154 -20.43 13.46 9.96
N ARG A 155 -20.54 14.71 10.43
CA ARG A 155 -21.44 15.71 9.84
C ARG A 155 -20.74 16.39 8.67
N VAL A 156 -21.38 16.35 7.50
CA VAL A 156 -20.90 16.95 6.24
C VAL A 156 -19.47 16.48 5.89
N PRO A 157 -19.25 15.17 5.67
CA PRO A 157 -17.92 14.65 5.38
C PRO A 157 -17.40 15.15 4.02
N VAL A 158 -16.14 15.55 4.00
CA VAL A 158 -15.41 15.94 2.80
C VAL A 158 -14.20 15.03 2.62
N SER A 159 -14.11 14.34 1.49
CA SER A 159 -12.93 13.54 1.15
C SER A 159 -11.67 14.41 1.08
N HIS A 160 -10.59 13.90 1.65
CA HIS A 160 -9.26 14.47 1.55
C HIS A 160 -8.32 13.47 0.85
N TYR A 161 -7.17 13.92 0.38
CA TYR A 161 -6.22 13.07 -0.34
C TYR A 161 -5.90 11.80 0.47
N PRO A 162 -5.98 10.61 -0.15
CA PRO A 162 -5.69 9.37 0.55
C PRO A 162 -4.18 9.13 0.64
N ALA A 163 -3.75 8.28 1.57
CA ALA A 163 -2.46 7.62 1.44
C ALA A 163 -2.64 6.30 0.67
N ILE A 164 -1.73 6.00 -0.25
CA ILE A 164 -1.81 4.80 -1.09
C ILE A 164 -0.48 4.05 -1.07
N HIS A 165 -0.54 2.72 -0.99
CA HIS A 165 0.63 1.87 -1.08
C HIS A 165 0.55 1.07 -2.37
N LEU A 166 1.58 1.17 -3.21
CA LEU A 166 1.71 0.43 -4.45
C LEU A 166 2.71 -0.69 -4.25
N ALA A 167 2.44 -1.88 -4.77
CA ALA A 167 3.31 -3.04 -4.61
C ALA A 167 3.57 -3.75 -5.92
N VAL A 168 4.80 -4.25 -6.07
CA VAL A 168 5.22 -5.17 -7.12
C VAL A 168 5.83 -6.40 -6.45
N ASP A 169 5.41 -7.57 -6.90
CA ASP A 169 5.90 -8.87 -6.44
C ASP A 169 6.82 -9.49 -7.50
N LEU A 170 8.02 -9.87 -7.07
CA LEU A 170 9.13 -10.31 -7.89
C LEU A 170 9.54 -11.73 -7.49
N GLN A 171 9.49 -12.66 -8.43
CA GLN A 171 10.06 -14.00 -8.27
C GLN A 171 11.36 -14.09 -9.07
N GLY A 172 12.35 -14.82 -8.54
CA GLY A 172 13.67 -14.94 -9.17
C GLY A 172 14.56 -13.70 -9.03
N TRP A 173 14.26 -12.86 -8.04
CA TRP A 173 15.11 -11.76 -7.58
C TRP A 173 15.06 -11.68 -6.06
N GLU A 174 16.22 -11.41 -5.46
CA GLU A 174 16.40 -11.13 -4.05
C GLU A 174 17.25 -9.86 -3.88
N PRO A 175 17.02 -9.06 -2.83
CA PRO A 175 17.85 -7.91 -2.52
C PRO A 175 19.26 -8.33 -2.11
N GLU A 176 20.29 -7.62 -2.60
CA GLU A 176 21.67 -7.81 -2.15
C GLU A 176 21.80 -7.53 -0.64
N HIS A 177 22.67 -8.27 0.06
CA HIS A 177 22.86 -8.10 1.51
C HIS A 177 23.29 -6.68 1.92
N ASP A 178 24.05 -6.00 1.07
CA ASP A 178 24.53 -4.63 1.26
C ASP A 178 23.69 -3.60 0.48
N LEU A 179 22.46 -3.96 0.09
CA LEU A 179 21.54 -3.05 -0.61
C LEU A 179 21.34 -1.75 0.19
N ALA A 180 21.24 -1.83 1.52
CA ALA A 180 21.09 -0.67 2.38
C ALA A 180 22.23 0.36 2.22
N ASP A 181 23.46 -0.12 2.02
CA ASP A 181 24.66 0.71 1.85
C ASP A 181 24.78 1.28 0.44
N LYS A 182 24.21 0.58 -0.55
CA LYS A 182 24.24 0.96 -1.97
C LYS A 182 23.12 1.93 -2.38
N VAL A 183 22.05 2.02 -1.60
CA VAL A 183 20.88 2.85 -1.92
C VAL A 183 21.19 4.33 -1.63
N ALA A 184 21.38 5.11 -2.69
CA ALA A 184 21.45 6.56 -2.61
C ALA A 184 20.04 7.16 -2.49
N CYS A 185 19.64 7.58 -1.28
CA CYS A 185 18.35 8.20 -1.02
C CYS A 185 18.52 9.67 -0.61
N ARG A 186 17.57 10.53 -1.03
CA ARG A 186 17.49 11.92 -0.52
C ARG A 186 17.22 11.94 0.99
N SER A 187 16.48 10.96 1.49
CA SER A 187 16.30 10.74 2.92
C SER A 187 17.47 9.94 3.49
N ARG A 188 18.06 10.43 4.58
CA ARG A 188 19.10 9.72 5.35
C ARG A 188 18.54 8.64 6.28
N ARG A 189 17.20 8.50 6.36
CA ARG A 189 16.55 7.47 7.17
C ARG A 189 16.53 6.15 6.42
N VAL A 190 17.53 5.33 6.71
CA VAL A 190 17.57 3.91 6.36
C VAL A 190 17.30 3.13 7.64
N ALA A 191 16.30 2.27 7.63
CA ALA A 191 16.04 1.35 8.72
C ALA A 191 16.19 -0.08 8.20
N GLN A 192 17.19 -0.77 8.72
CA GLN A 192 17.38 -2.21 8.58
C GLN A 192 16.92 -2.85 9.88
N TYR A 193 15.98 -3.78 9.81
CA TYR A 193 15.46 -4.47 10.97
C TYR A 193 16.10 -5.86 11.02
N ASN A 194 16.83 -6.14 12.09
CA ASN A 194 17.38 -7.46 12.39
C ASN A 194 16.73 -7.94 13.70
N GLY A 195 16.03 -9.08 13.67
CA GLY A 195 15.47 -9.72 14.88
C GLY A 195 13.95 -9.71 15.01
N PHE A 196 13.46 -10.66 15.80
CA PHE A 196 12.06 -10.91 16.13
C PHE A 196 11.63 -10.07 17.32
N GLU A 197 10.70 -9.14 17.13
CA GLU A 197 9.86 -8.67 18.24
C GLU A 197 8.65 -7.85 17.74
N ASN A 198 7.46 -8.44 17.98
CA ASN A 198 6.11 -7.88 17.97
C ASN A 198 5.39 -7.66 16.63
N ILE A 199 4.48 -8.59 16.34
CA ILE A 199 3.39 -8.47 15.37
C ILE A 199 2.24 -7.71 16.06
N GLU A 200 2.21 -6.39 15.93
CA GLU A 200 0.94 -5.66 16.07
C GLU A 200 0.28 -5.59 14.70
N PHE A 201 -0.97 -6.06 14.61
CA PHE A 201 -1.85 -5.88 13.45
C PHE A 201 -2.14 -4.39 13.25
N ASN A 202 -1.18 -3.71 12.65
CA ASN A 202 -1.25 -2.34 12.23
C ASN A 202 -0.73 -2.34 10.79
N PHE A 203 -1.57 -1.99 9.81
CA PHE A 203 -1.21 -1.96 8.39
C PHE A 203 0.04 -1.09 8.10
N SER A 204 0.52 -0.30 9.07
CA SER A 204 1.74 0.49 8.99
C SER A 204 3.03 -0.26 9.42
N TYR A 205 2.92 -1.37 10.17
CA TYR A 205 4.04 -2.06 10.81
C TYR A 205 4.44 -3.41 10.17
N ILE A 206 3.70 -3.93 9.19
CA ILE A 206 3.89 -5.26 8.53
C ILE A 206 5.22 -5.43 7.76
N SER A 207 6.15 -4.48 7.89
CA SER A 207 7.47 -4.50 7.24
C SER A 207 8.63 -4.51 8.25
N CYS A 208 8.35 -4.80 9.52
CA CYS A 208 9.37 -4.98 10.55
C CYS A 208 9.25 -6.39 11.08
N VAL A 209 10.41 -7.00 11.35
CA VAL A 209 10.61 -8.38 11.83
C VAL A 209 10.75 -9.33 10.66
N TYR A 210 12.00 -9.67 10.27
CA TYR A 210 12.48 -11.03 9.95
C TYR A 210 14.02 -11.05 9.94
N ASP A 211 14.62 -12.21 10.22
CA ASP A 211 16.07 -12.39 10.33
C ASP A 211 16.80 -12.23 8.96
N ARG A 212 18.08 -11.83 9.00
CA ARG A 212 19.02 -11.62 7.87
C ARG A 212 18.44 -11.04 6.56
N CYS A 213 18.49 -9.72 6.39
CA CYS A 213 18.29 -9.04 5.09
C CYS A 213 16.93 -9.31 4.40
N GLN A 214 15.89 -9.65 5.17
CA GLN A 214 14.56 -9.98 4.63
C GLN A 214 13.57 -8.82 4.64
N SER A 215 13.94 -7.66 5.21
CA SER A 215 13.13 -6.44 5.13
C SER A 215 13.97 -5.17 5.20
N PHE A 216 13.75 -4.26 4.27
CA PHE A 216 14.38 -2.94 4.18
C PHE A 216 13.33 -1.85 4.14
N LYS A 217 13.55 -0.74 4.86
CA LYS A 217 12.75 0.48 4.71
C LYS A 217 13.61 1.69 4.43
N PHE A 218 13.24 2.46 3.42
CA PHE A 218 13.93 3.66 2.99
C PHE A 218 12.96 4.85 2.99
N GLY A 219 13.32 5.91 3.73
CA GLY A 219 12.50 7.12 3.81
C GLY A 219 11.46 7.12 4.95
N PRO A 220 10.97 8.31 5.34
CA PRO A 220 10.01 8.44 6.42
C PRO A 220 8.57 8.15 5.97
N ALA A 221 7.75 7.66 6.89
CA ALA A 221 6.33 7.37 6.65
C ALA A 221 5.47 8.61 6.34
N THR A 222 6.00 9.81 6.59
CA THR A 222 5.34 11.10 6.30
C THR A 222 5.62 11.62 4.88
N SER A 223 6.37 10.86 4.06
CA SER A 223 6.65 11.18 2.65
C SER A 223 6.40 9.95 1.78
N VAL A 224 7.20 9.77 0.73
CA VAL A 224 7.33 8.46 0.07
C VAL A 224 8.26 7.59 0.90
N GLN A 225 7.82 6.39 1.24
CA GLN A 225 8.63 5.35 1.86
C GLN A 225 8.66 4.11 0.97
N MET A 226 9.85 3.58 0.72
CA MET A 226 10.02 2.30 0.05
C MET A 226 10.21 1.21 1.09
N ALA A 227 9.54 0.07 0.92
CA ALA A 227 9.78 -1.15 1.67
C ALA A 227 10.09 -2.29 0.71
N ILE A 228 11.11 -3.10 1.03
CA ILE A 228 11.46 -4.30 0.27
C ILE A 228 11.49 -5.46 1.25
N TYR A 229 10.73 -6.52 1.02
CA TYR A 229 10.68 -7.64 1.96
C TYR A 229 10.30 -8.97 1.31
N ASP A 230 10.64 -10.07 1.96
CA ASP A 230 10.17 -11.40 1.56
C ASP A 230 8.67 -11.53 1.83
N LYS A 231 7.89 -11.55 0.75
CA LYS A 231 6.43 -11.63 0.83
C LYS A 231 5.95 -13.05 1.11
N THR A 232 6.74 -14.06 0.79
CA THR A 232 6.42 -15.47 1.00
C THR A 232 6.46 -15.80 2.49
N ILE A 233 7.55 -15.42 3.16
CA ILE A 233 7.68 -15.55 4.63
C ILE A 233 6.60 -14.73 5.33
N GLN A 234 6.43 -13.46 4.95
CA GLN A 234 5.40 -12.60 5.53
C GLN A 234 3.97 -13.18 5.37
N SER A 235 3.68 -13.84 4.25
CA SER A 235 2.36 -14.43 3.99
C SER A 235 2.16 -15.75 4.72
N LYS A 236 3.22 -16.54 4.95
CA LYS A 236 3.19 -17.75 5.79
C LYS A 236 2.82 -17.38 7.24
N ASP A 237 3.49 -16.38 7.79
CA ASP A 237 3.28 -15.93 9.17
C ASP A 237 1.91 -15.30 9.40
N ALA A 238 1.37 -14.64 8.38
CA ALA A 238 0.05 -14.05 8.43
C ALA A 238 -1.09 -15.06 8.11
N ASP A 239 -0.77 -16.34 7.90
CA ASP A 239 -1.70 -17.40 7.49
C ASP A 239 -2.50 -17.03 6.23
N LYS A 240 -1.81 -16.44 5.25
CA LYS A 240 -2.40 -15.90 4.00
C LYS A 240 -1.68 -16.37 2.73
N LEU A 241 -0.79 -17.37 2.85
CA LEU A 241 0.02 -17.83 1.74
C LEU A 241 -0.85 -18.32 0.57
N ASP A 242 -1.86 -19.15 0.83
CA ASP A 242 -2.72 -19.71 -0.23
C ASP A 242 -3.43 -18.62 -1.05
N TYR A 243 -3.94 -17.59 -0.37
CA TYR A 243 -4.57 -16.44 -1.02
C TYR A 243 -3.58 -15.73 -1.95
N ILE A 244 -2.38 -15.44 -1.45
CA ILE A 244 -1.35 -14.70 -2.19
C ILE A 244 -0.78 -15.53 -3.34
N GLN A 245 -0.54 -16.82 -3.16
CA GLN A 245 -0.08 -17.70 -4.24
C GLN A 245 -1.11 -17.82 -5.36
N ASN A 246 -2.40 -17.88 -5.03
CA ASN A 246 -3.46 -17.84 -6.04
C ASN A 246 -3.45 -16.51 -6.82
N LYS A 247 -3.20 -15.38 -6.13
CA LYS A 247 -3.04 -14.06 -6.77
C LYS A 247 -1.85 -14.06 -7.74
N TRP A 248 -0.70 -14.58 -7.32
CA TRP A 248 0.50 -14.68 -8.15
C TRP A 248 0.30 -15.58 -9.36
N LYS A 249 -0.31 -16.75 -9.18
CA LYS A 249 -0.63 -17.68 -10.26
C LYS A 249 -1.55 -17.04 -11.31
N LYS A 250 -2.61 -16.34 -10.86
CA LYS A 250 -3.55 -15.64 -11.77
C LYS A 250 -2.85 -14.51 -12.53
N TYR A 251 -2.03 -13.71 -11.85
CA TYR A 251 -1.33 -12.60 -12.47
C TYR A 251 -0.28 -13.11 -13.49
N ALA A 252 0.59 -14.04 -13.09
CA ALA A 252 1.58 -14.64 -13.97
C ALA A 252 0.93 -15.27 -15.20
N GLY A 253 -0.17 -16.01 -15.02
CA GLY A 253 -0.94 -16.62 -16.12
C GLY A 253 -1.49 -15.59 -17.12
N LYS A 254 -1.99 -14.44 -16.64
CA LYS A 254 -2.41 -13.32 -17.52
C LYS A 254 -1.26 -12.73 -18.33
N GLN A 255 -0.03 -12.83 -17.82
CA GLN A 255 1.19 -12.38 -18.50
C GLN A 255 1.81 -13.48 -19.37
N GLY A 256 1.15 -14.64 -19.53
CA GLY A 256 1.70 -15.79 -20.27
C GLY A 256 2.90 -16.44 -19.58
N ARG A 257 3.04 -16.28 -18.26
CA ARG A 257 4.12 -16.84 -17.44
C ARG A 257 3.59 -17.87 -16.46
N VAL A 258 4.49 -18.69 -15.92
CA VAL A 258 4.15 -19.71 -14.93
C VAL A 258 4.77 -19.30 -13.59
N TYR A 259 3.90 -19.10 -12.59
CA TYR A 259 4.32 -18.92 -11.20
C TYR A 259 4.86 -20.26 -10.65
N ASP A 260 6.01 -20.20 -10.01
CA ASP A 260 6.63 -21.35 -9.34
C ASP A 260 6.33 -21.31 -7.82
N ALA A 261 5.65 -22.32 -7.29
CA ALA A 261 5.27 -22.34 -5.88
C ALA A 261 6.44 -22.63 -4.92
N ASP A 262 7.53 -23.22 -5.44
CA ASP A 262 8.69 -23.63 -4.65
C ASP A 262 9.73 -22.50 -4.50
N ARG A 263 9.51 -21.35 -5.15
CA ARG A 263 10.41 -20.19 -5.11
C ARG A 263 9.78 -19.01 -4.38
N ASP A 264 10.58 -18.43 -3.49
CA ASP A 264 10.19 -17.24 -2.76
C ASP A 264 9.97 -16.03 -3.68
N VAL A 265 9.13 -15.13 -3.19
CA VAL A 265 8.71 -13.89 -3.85
C VAL A 265 9.03 -12.72 -2.94
N PHE A 266 9.81 -11.77 -3.45
CA PHE A 266 10.09 -10.51 -2.79
C PHE A 266 9.12 -9.43 -3.27
N ARG A 267 8.67 -8.59 -2.35
CA ARG A 267 7.83 -7.44 -2.64
C ARG A 267 8.63 -6.15 -2.55
N VAL A 268 8.44 -5.28 -3.54
CA VAL A 268 8.81 -3.87 -3.48
C VAL A 268 7.53 -3.05 -3.32
N GLU A 269 7.41 -2.34 -2.21
CA GLU A 269 6.24 -1.53 -1.85
C GLU A 269 6.63 -0.04 -1.75
N LEU A 270 5.91 0.83 -2.45
CA LEU A 270 6.01 2.28 -2.37
C LEU A 270 4.80 2.84 -1.64
N ARG A 271 5.04 3.48 -0.50
CA ARG A 271 4.02 4.06 0.38
C ARG A 271 3.99 5.56 0.21
N TYR A 272 2.94 6.05 -0.43
CA TYR A 272 2.71 7.47 -0.64
C TYR A 272 1.84 8.00 0.51
N HIS A 273 2.44 8.83 1.36
CA HIS A 273 1.69 9.58 2.35
C HIS A 273 0.67 10.53 1.68
N HIS A 274 -0.44 10.81 2.35
CA HIS A 274 -1.51 11.66 1.79
C HIS A 274 -1.03 13.04 1.34
N SER A 275 -0.05 13.63 2.04
CA SER A 275 0.54 14.91 1.65
C SER A 275 1.33 14.82 0.33
N VAL A 276 1.87 13.65 0.00
CA VAL A 276 2.56 13.43 -1.28
C VAL A 276 1.54 13.31 -2.41
N VAL A 277 0.44 12.57 -2.18
CA VAL A 277 -0.66 12.49 -3.14
C VAL A 277 -1.28 13.87 -3.38
N GLU A 278 -1.46 14.66 -2.32
CA GLU A 278 -1.88 16.07 -2.42
C GLU A 278 -0.92 16.92 -3.25
N GLN A 279 0.39 16.85 -2.99
CA GLN A 279 1.39 17.59 -3.77
C GLN A 279 1.38 17.17 -5.25
N PHE A 280 1.28 15.88 -5.52
CA PHE A 280 1.20 15.37 -6.89
C PHE A 280 -0.06 15.87 -7.59
N ALA A 281 -1.20 15.81 -6.90
CA ALA A 281 -2.48 16.29 -7.43
C ALA A 281 -2.43 17.79 -7.75
N LEU A 282 -1.97 18.62 -6.82
CA LEU A 282 -1.91 20.08 -6.97
C LEU A 282 -0.83 20.54 -7.96
N GLY A 283 0.25 19.78 -8.12
CA GLY A 283 1.35 20.09 -9.03
C GLY A 283 1.18 19.55 -10.46
N SER A 284 0.21 18.65 -10.68
CA SER A 284 -0.07 18.06 -11.99
C SER A 284 -1.15 18.84 -12.74
N TYR A 285 -1.29 18.56 -14.03
CA TYR A 285 -2.32 19.17 -14.88
C TYR A 285 -3.10 18.09 -15.65
N ASP A 286 -4.34 18.40 -15.99
CA ASP A 286 -5.20 17.52 -16.79
C ASP A 286 -4.81 17.54 -18.29
N SER A 287 -5.50 16.75 -19.11
CA SER A 287 -5.25 16.72 -20.56
C SER A 287 -5.47 18.06 -21.27
N ASN A 288 -6.17 19.01 -20.64
CA ASN A 288 -6.44 20.34 -21.16
C ASN A 288 -5.45 21.39 -20.63
N GLY A 289 -4.47 20.99 -19.81
CA GLY A 289 -3.48 21.88 -19.21
C GLY A 289 -3.95 22.61 -17.95
N VAL A 290 -5.11 22.25 -17.39
CA VAL A 290 -5.62 22.84 -16.14
C VAL A 290 -4.85 22.25 -14.96
N ILE A 291 -4.22 23.12 -14.17
CA ILE A 291 -3.45 22.73 -12.98
C ILE A 291 -4.41 22.28 -11.88
N GLY A 292 -4.06 21.17 -11.23
CA GLY A 292 -4.81 20.59 -10.12
C GLY A 292 -5.66 19.42 -10.57
N LEU A 293 -5.15 18.21 -10.38
CA LEU A 293 -5.93 16.99 -10.50
C LEU A 293 -6.78 16.80 -9.24
N ASN A 294 -7.98 16.26 -9.43
CA ASN A 294 -8.78 15.77 -8.31
C ASN A 294 -8.36 14.33 -8.02
N MET A 295 -7.72 14.11 -6.86
CA MET A 295 -7.20 12.81 -6.41
C MET A 295 -7.58 12.56 -4.95
N LYS A 296 -8.83 12.91 -4.60
CA LYS A 296 -9.34 12.84 -3.23
C LYS A 296 -10.08 11.54 -2.94
N SER A 297 -10.35 10.73 -3.95
CA SER A 297 -10.96 9.40 -3.83
C SER A 297 -10.09 8.29 -4.42
N TYR A 298 -10.43 7.04 -4.18
CA TYR A 298 -9.68 5.92 -4.72
C TYR A 298 -9.80 5.80 -6.24
N ALA A 299 -11.03 5.93 -6.78
CA ALA A 299 -11.26 5.89 -8.22
C ALA A 299 -10.47 6.97 -8.96
N GLU A 300 -10.40 8.17 -8.39
CA GLU A 300 -9.62 9.27 -8.94
C GLU A 300 -8.11 8.96 -8.94
N VAL A 301 -7.57 8.43 -7.84
CA VAL A 301 -6.15 8.06 -7.76
C VAL A 301 -5.80 6.92 -8.72
N CYS A 302 -6.71 5.96 -8.93
CA CYS A 302 -6.53 4.84 -9.85
C CYS A 302 -6.20 5.29 -11.29
N ASN A 303 -6.70 6.45 -11.72
CA ASN A 303 -6.43 7.02 -13.05
C ASN A 303 -4.98 7.51 -13.22
N HIS A 304 -4.24 7.69 -12.12
CA HIS A 304 -2.91 8.30 -12.11
C HIS A 304 -1.81 7.39 -11.52
N LEU A 305 -2.11 6.11 -11.26
CA LEU A 305 -1.15 5.16 -10.66
C LEU A 305 0.14 5.02 -11.47
N HIS A 306 0.05 5.09 -12.80
CA HIS A 306 1.24 5.02 -13.65
C HIS A 306 2.19 6.19 -13.38
N GLY A 307 1.66 7.41 -13.23
CA GLY A 307 2.45 8.59 -12.93
C GLY A 307 3.10 8.54 -11.54
N LEU A 308 2.50 7.83 -10.58
CA LEU A 308 3.11 7.61 -9.27
C LEU A 308 4.31 6.66 -9.33
N TRP A 309 4.32 5.69 -10.24
CA TRP A 309 5.41 4.72 -10.42
C TRP A 309 6.64 5.28 -11.18
N GLN A 310 6.47 6.34 -11.97
CA GLN A 310 7.53 6.95 -12.80
C GLN A 310 8.41 7.94 -12.02
#